data_AF-A0A2I1HUG4-F1
#
_entry.id   AF-A0A2I1HUG4-F1
#
_cell.length_a   1.000
_cell.length_b   1.000
_cell.length_c   1.000
_cell.angle_alpha   90.00
_cell.angle_beta   90.00
_cell.angle_gamma   90.00
#
_symmetry.space_group_name_H-M   'P 1'
#
loop_
_entity.id
_entity.type
_entity.pdbx_description
1 polymer ?
#
loop_
_entity_poly.entity_id
_entity_poly.type
_entity_poly.pdbx_seq_one_letter_code
_entity_poly.pdbx_strand_id
1 'polypeptide(L)'
;MNKTMEQLNSDYTAYKGHQQVPLFNMIPLDHWIVDELHIMLRITDHLWNLMLNELREMDLFNDLARDVIVKEMSRIKVKFQFWKEREKGPESWNYTSLMGEDKMKVLKEFNLGLLFLPSHAIKIRKLWDKFSDLYNDLK
;
A
#
# COMPACT_ATOMS: atom_id res chain seq x y z
N MET A 1 27.87 4.27 -16.72
CA MET A 1 27.72 5.75 -16.69
C MET A 1 26.81 6.08 -15.52
N ASN A 2 27.28 6.89 -14.58
CA ASN A 2 26.41 7.38 -13.51
C ASN A 2 25.57 8.51 -14.10
N LYS A 3 24.25 8.39 -13.96
CA LYS A 3 23.27 9.41 -14.33
C LYS A 3 23.46 10.62 -13.41
N THR A 4 23.72 11.80 -13.97
CA THR A 4 23.86 13.04 -13.19
C THR A 4 22.71 14.02 -13.47
N MET A 5 22.58 15.04 -12.62
CA MET A 5 21.53 16.05 -12.80
C MET A 5 21.80 16.94 -14.03
N GLU A 6 23.07 17.24 -14.34
CA GLU A 6 23.45 18.05 -15.50
C GLU A 6 23.07 17.37 -16.82
N GLN A 7 23.20 16.05 -16.88
CA GLN A 7 22.78 15.24 -18.03
C GLN A 7 21.27 15.32 -18.24
N LEU A 8 20.48 15.26 -17.16
CA LEU A 8 19.03 15.39 -17.21
C LEU A 8 18.56 16.79 -17.58
N ASN A 9 19.30 17.82 -17.16
CA ASN A 9 18.97 19.20 -17.49
C ASN A 9 19.21 19.51 -18.97
N SER A 10 20.19 18.82 -19.56
CA SER A 10 20.52 18.94 -20.98
C SER A 10 19.52 18.17 -21.84
N ASP A 11 19.23 16.92 -21.48
CA ASP A 11 18.22 16.09 -22.13
C ASP A 11 17.62 15.09 -21.13
N TYR A 12 16.40 15.38 -20.63
CA TYR A 12 15.71 14.49 -19.70
C TYR A 12 15.22 13.20 -20.37
N THR A 13 15.07 13.18 -21.70
CA THR A 13 14.62 12.01 -22.47
C THR A 13 15.75 11.00 -22.72
N ALA A 14 17.01 11.40 -22.48
CA ALA A 14 18.18 10.54 -22.59
C ALA A 14 18.11 9.29 -21.70
N TYR A 15 17.33 9.34 -20.61
CA TYR A 15 17.09 8.21 -19.71
C TYR A 15 15.61 7.83 -19.67
N LYS A 16 15.32 6.53 -19.81
CA LYS A 16 13.97 6.00 -19.65
C LYS A 16 13.43 6.27 -18.23
N GLY A 17 12.15 6.59 -18.13
CA GLY A 17 11.43 6.80 -16.87
C GLY A 17 11.16 8.27 -16.53
N HIS A 18 11.80 9.22 -17.22
CA HIS A 18 11.50 10.65 -17.06
C HIS A 18 10.44 11.09 -18.05
N GLN A 19 9.33 11.62 -17.55
CA GLN A 19 8.26 12.18 -18.38
C GLN A 19 8.40 13.69 -18.57
N GLN A 20 9.08 14.37 -17.64
CA GLN A 20 9.30 15.81 -17.63
C GLN A 20 10.66 16.13 -17.00
N VAL A 21 11.10 17.38 -17.19
CA VAL A 21 12.32 17.91 -16.55
C VAL A 21 12.15 17.86 -15.02
N PRO A 22 13.19 17.47 -14.25
CA PRO A 22 13.13 17.46 -12.80
C PRO A 22 12.78 18.84 -12.24
N LEU A 23 11.81 18.91 -11.33
CA LEU A 23 11.38 20.16 -10.69
C LEU A 23 12.52 20.83 -9.90
N PHE A 24 13.32 20.02 -9.20
CA PHE A 24 14.47 20.47 -8.43
C PHE A 24 15.78 20.15 -9.14
N ASN A 25 15.90 20.59 -10.39
CA ASN A 25 17.08 20.41 -11.24
C ASN A 25 18.40 21.01 -10.71
N MET A 26 18.33 21.83 -9.68
CA MET A 26 19.47 22.42 -8.98
C MET A 26 20.07 21.51 -7.90
N ILE A 27 19.36 20.46 -7.48
CA ILE A 27 19.80 19.53 -6.44
C ILE A 27 20.48 18.32 -7.11
N PRO A 28 21.76 18.04 -6.83
CA PRO A 28 22.44 16.86 -7.36
C PRO A 28 21.73 15.56 -6.97
N LEU A 29 21.71 14.57 -7.88
CA LEU A 29 20.93 13.33 -7.68
C LEU A 29 21.40 12.47 -6.49
N ASP A 30 22.67 12.59 -6.09
CA ASP A 30 23.24 11.94 -4.90
C ASP A 30 22.73 12.54 -3.58
N HIS A 31 22.07 13.70 -3.62
CA HIS A 31 21.41 14.32 -2.47
C HIS A 31 19.91 14.00 -2.40
N TRP A 32 19.39 13.19 -3.31
CA TRP A 32 17.99 12.73 -3.28
C TRP A 32 17.87 11.54 -2.33
N ILE A 33 17.40 11.83 -1.11
CA ILE A 33 17.14 10.81 -0.10
C ILE A 33 15.71 10.30 -0.29
N VAL A 34 15.56 8.99 -0.21
CA VAL A 34 14.26 8.33 -0.26
C VAL A 34 13.50 8.59 1.04
N ASP A 35 12.26 9.06 0.94
CA ASP A 35 11.38 9.20 2.09
C ASP A 35 10.76 7.84 2.45
N GLU A 36 11.36 7.18 3.43
CA GLU A 36 10.97 5.86 3.92
C GLU A 36 9.53 5.83 4.43
N LEU A 37 9.10 6.90 5.11
CA LEU A 37 7.73 7.00 5.63
C LEU A 37 6.74 7.01 4.48
N HIS A 38 6.97 7.81 3.44
CA HIS A 38 6.09 7.85 2.28
C HIS A 38 6.07 6.52 1.51
N ILE A 39 7.21 5.81 1.41
CA ILE A 39 7.24 4.45 0.86
C ILE A 39 6.35 3.50 1.66
N MET A 40 6.49 3.49 2.99
CA MET A 40 5.66 2.66 3.87
C MET A 40 4.17 2.95 3.70
N LEU A 41 3.80 4.24 3.70
CA LEU A 41 2.41 4.66 3.54
C LEU A 41 1.85 4.16 2.21
N ARG A 42 2.61 4.31 1.12
CA ARG A 42 2.16 4.00 -0.24
C ARG A 42 2.08 2.50 -0.50
N ILE A 43 3.08 1.73 -0.09
CA ILE A 43 3.10 0.28 -0.34
C ILE A 43 2.04 -0.41 0.51
N THR A 44 1.85 0.01 1.77
CA THR A 44 0.81 -0.59 2.62
C THR A 44 -0.59 -0.34 2.07
N ASP A 45 -0.86 0.85 1.51
CA ASP A 45 -2.12 1.08 0.77
C ASP A 45 -2.29 0.13 -0.40
N HIS A 46 -1.22 -0.11 -1.15
CA HIS A 46 -1.28 -1.00 -2.29
C HIS A 46 -1.56 -2.45 -1.86
N LEU A 47 -0.87 -2.94 -0.83
CA LEU A 47 -1.08 -4.28 -0.26
C LEU A 47 -2.50 -4.46 0.27
N TRP A 48 -3.04 -3.45 0.97
CA TRP A 48 -4.40 -3.45 1.47
C TRP A 48 -5.42 -3.48 0.32
N ASN A 49 -5.23 -2.64 -0.70
CA ASN A 49 -6.12 -2.61 -1.87
C ASN A 49 -6.06 -3.90 -2.67
N LEU A 50 -4.89 -4.53 -2.82
CA LEU A 50 -4.75 -5.83 -3.49
C LEU A 50 -5.58 -6.91 -2.79
N MET A 51 -5.52 -6.96 -1.45
CA MET A 51 -6.31 -7.89 -0.66
C MET A 51 -7.82 -7.68 -0.88
N LEU A 52 -8.29 -6.43 -0.82
CA LEU A 52 -9.70 -6.10 -1.05
C LEU A 52 -10.14 -6.39 -2.49
N ASN A 53 -9.28 -6.12 -3.48
CA ASN A 53 -9.58 -6.39 -4.88
C ASN A 53 -9.66 -7.89 -5.15
N GLU A 54 -8.77 -8.69 -4.58
CA GLU A 54 -8.81 -10.15 -4.71
C GLU A 54 -10.12 -10.71 -4.12
N LEU A 55 -10.58 -10.20 -2.97
CA LEU A 55 -11.90 -10.57 -2.43
C LEU A 55 -13.05 -10.21 -3.36
N ARG A 56 -12.96 -9.10 -4.11
CA ARG A 56 -13.97 -8.69 -5.08
C ARG A 56 -13.94 -9.59 -6.31
N GLU A 57 -12.76 -9.92 -6.83
CA GLU A 57 -12.58 -10.83 -7.97
C GLU A 57 -13.09 -12.25 -7.67
N MET A 58 -12.99 -12.68 -6.41
CA MET A 58 -13.53 -13.97 -5.95
C MET A 58 -15.03 -13.94 -5.58
N ASP A 59 -15.71 -12.80 -5.73
CA ASP A 59 -17.10 -12.57 -5.27
C ASP A 59 -17.32 -12.86 -3.77
N LEU A 60 -16.26 -12.66 -2.96
CA LEU A 60 -16.27 -12.86 -1.51
C LEU A 60 -16.43 -11.54 -0.74
N PHE A 61 -16.40 -10.39 -1.41
CA PHE A 61 -16.52 -9.06 -0.77
C PHE A 61 -17.97 -8.69 -0.39
N ASN A 62 -18.63 -9.58 0.35
CA ASN A 62 -20.00 -9.42 0.84
C ASN A 62 -20.04 -8.83 2.27
N ASP A 63 -21.24 -8.72 2.85
CA ASP A 63 -21.43 -8.17 4.21
C ASP A 63 -20.72 -9.00 5.28
N LEU A 64 -20.64 -10.33 5.12
CA LEU A 64 -19.95 -11.20 6.06
C LEU A 64 -18.44 -10.93 6.06
N ALA A 65 -17.81 -10.86 4.88
CA ALA A 65 -16.39 -10.55 4.78
C ALA A 65 -16.06 -9.15 5.34
N ARG A 66 -16.92 -8.17 5.08
CA ARG A 66 -16.78 -6.82 5.67
C ARG A 66 -16.86 -6.84 7.19
N ASP A 67 -17.81 -7.58 7.76
CA ASP A 67 -17.95 -7.73 9.21
C ASP A 67 -16.73 -8.43 9.83
N VAL A 68 -16.21 -9.48 9.19
CA VAL A 68 -14.97 -10.16 9.59
C VAL A 68 -13.79 -9.18 9.59
N ILE A 69 -13.62 -8.39 8.54
CA ILE A 69 -12.56 -7.37 8.46
C ILE A 69 -12.69 -6.34 9.59
N VAL A 70 -13.90 -5.82 9.84
CA VAL A 70 -14.13 -4.81 10.90
C VAL A 70 -13.85 -5.38 12.29
N LYS A 71 -14.27 -6.62 12.56
CA LYS A 71 -13.99 -7.31 13.83
C LYS A 71 -12.50 -7.54 14.01
N GLU A 72 -11.81 -7.96 12.96
CA GLU A 72 -10.37 -8.19 13.00
C GLU A 72 -9.58 -6.89 13.20
N MET A 73 -10.00 -5.80 12.54
CA MET A 73 -9.46 -4.45 12.79
C MET A 73 -9.66 -4.01 14.24
N SER A 74 -10.84 -4.26 14.80
CA SER A 74 -11.12 -3.98 16.21
C SER A 74 -10.22 -4.78 17.15
N ARG A 75 -9.95 -6.06 16.84
CA ARG A 75 -9.04 -6.92 17.61
C ARG A 75 -7.63 -6.32 17.71
N ILE A 76 -7.11 -5.77 16.61
CA ILE A 76 -5.79 -5.11 16.56
C ILE A 76 -5.83 -3.63 16.98
N LYS A 77 -6.95 -3.19 17.57
CA LYS A 77 -7.16 -1.81 18.08
C LYS A 77 -7.07 -0.74 17.00
N VAL A 78 -7.48 -1.04 15.77
CA VAL A 78 -7.60 -0.10 14.66
C VAL A 78 -9.07 0.27 14.46
N LYS A 79 -9.39 1.57 14.45
CA LYS A 79 -10.75 2.05 14.19
C LYS A 79 -11.00 2.00 12.69
N PHE A 80 -11.87 1.08 12.25
CA PHE A 80 -12.11 0.84 10.83
C PHE A 80 -13.58 0.52 10.56
N GLN A 81 -14.16 1.12 9.53
CA GLN A 81 -15.54 0.90 9.11
C GLN A 81 -15.68 0.96 7.58
N PHE A 82 -16.70 0.29 7.07
CA PHE A 82 -17.13 0.37 5.67
C PHE A 82 -18.43 1.19 5.55
N TRP A 83 -18.61 1.92 4.46
CA TRP A 83 -19.87 2.58 4.12
C TRP A 83 -20.12 2.55 2.61
N LYS A 84 -21.40 2.56 2.22
CA LYS A 84 -21.79 2.69 0.81
C LYS A 84 -21.73 4.15 0.38
N GLU A 85 -21.11 4.41 -0.76
CA GLU A 85 -21.30 5.66 -1.49
C GLU A 85 -22.68 5.64 -2.17
N ARG A 86 -23.48 6.68 -1.94
CA ARG A 86 -24.86 6.73 -2.47
C ARG A 86 -24.91 7.00 -3.98
N GLU A 87 -23.82 7.48 -4.56
CA GLU A 87 -23.81 8.08 -5.91
C GLU A 87 -23.16 7.20 -6.99
N LYS A 88 -22.46 6.12 -6.64
CA LYS A 88 -21.68 5.29 -7.60
C LYS A 88 -22.21 3.87 -7.82
N GLY A 89 -23.47 3.62 -7.47
CA GLY A 89 -24.13 2.33 -7.69
C GLY A 89 -23.93 1.28 -6.57
N PRO A 90 -24.54 0.09 -6.69
CA PRO A 90 -24.67 -0.89 -5.62
C PRO A 90 -23.34 -1.50 -5.11
N GLU A 91 -22.26 -1.40 -5.89
CA GLU A 91 -20.93 -1.93 -5.55
C GLU A 91 -19.96 -0.90 -4.96
N SER A 92 -20.38 0.36 -4.80
CA SER A 92 -19.51 1.42 -4.35
C SER A 92 -19.35 1.44 -2.82
N TRP A 93 -18.47 0.58 -2.32
CA TRP A 93 -18.07 0.54 -0.91
C TRP A 93 -16.77 1.29 -0.68
N ASN A 94 -16.82 2.24 0.26
CA ASN A 94 -15.67 2.93 0.82
C ASN A 94 -15.35 2.41 2.22
N TYR A 95 -14.17 2.79 2.69
CA TYR A 95 -13.65 2.39 3.99
C TYR A 95 -12.78 3.46 4.64
N THR A 96 -12.60 3.36 5.95
CA THR A 96 -11.79 4.31 6.74
C THR A 96 -10.34 4.33 6.24
N SER A 97 -9.83 5.51 5.89
CA SER A 97 -8.42 5.66 5.54
C SER A 97 -7.54 5.32 6.75
N LEU A 98 -6.53 4.48 6.54
CA LEU A 98 -5.60 4.08 7.59
C LEU A 98 -4.49 5.14 7.74
N MET A 99 -4.14 5.47 8.98
CA MET A 99 -3.02 6.36 9.30
C MET A 99 -1.71 5.58 9.45
N GLY A 100 -0.57 6.25 9.51
CA GLY A 100 0.76 5.59 9.52
C GLY A 100 0.91 4.47 10.56
N GLU A 101 0.54 4.72 11.82
CA GLU A 101 0.61 3.70 12.87
C GLU A 101 -0.37 2.55 12.64
N ASP A 102 -1.59 2.86 12.20
CA ASP A 102 -2.63 1.85 11.93
C ASP A 102 -2.24 0.96 10.75
N LYS A 103 -1.64 1.54 9.69
CA LYS A 103 -1.06 0.81 8.56
C LYS A 103 -0.02 -0.21 9.03
N MET A 104 0.87 0.20 9.94
CA MET A 104 1.89 -0.70 10.49
C MET A 104 1.28 -1.83 11.32
N LYS A 105 0.26 -1.55 12.13
CA LYS A 105 -0.47 -2.59 12.88
C LYS A 105 -1.16 -3.56 11.93
N VAL A 106 -1.87 -3.06 10.92
CA VAL A 106 -2.54 -3.90 9.92
C VAL A 106 -1.51 -4.76 9.19
N LEU A 107 -0.41 -4.15 8.73
CA LEU A 107 0.66 -4.86 8.05
C LEU A 107 1.19 -6.00 8.89
N LYS A 108 1.40 -5.82 10.20
CA LYS A 108 2.05 -6.83 11.06
C LYS A 108 1.08 -7.83 11.70
N GLU A 109 -0.13 -7.41 12.05
CA GLU A 109 -0.98 -8.15 12.98
C GLU A 109 -2.30 -8.64 12.38
N PHE A 110 -2.69 -8.19 11.19
CA PHE A 110 -3.96 -8.58 10.57
C PHE A 110 -3.98 -10.07 10.20
N ASN A 111 -5.00 -10.80 10.65
CA ASN A 111 -5.14 -12.23 10.39
C ASN A 111 -5.81 -12.52 9.03
N LEU A 112 -4.97 -12.73 8.02
CA LEU A 112 -5.40 -13.09 6.66
C LEU A 112 -6.11 -14.46 6.56
N GLY A 113 -5.89 -15.35 7.53
CA GLY A 113 -6.53 -16.67 7.56
C GLY A 113 -8.04 -16.63 7.80
N LEU A 114 -8.58 -15.47 8.20
CA LEU A 114 -10.02 -15.27 8.34
C LEU A 114 -10.74 -15.08 6.99
N LEU A 115 -9.99 -14.73 5.93
CA LEU A 115 -10.55 -14.32 4.64
C LEU A 115 -10.12 -15.25 3.49
N PHE A 116 -8.96 -15.89 3.61
CA PHE A 116 -8.39 -16.72 2.56
C PHE A 116 -8.11 -18.14 3.04
N LEU A 117 -8.06 -19.08 2.10
CA LEU A 117 -7.60 -20.44 2.36
C LEU A 117 -6.18 -20.41 2.98
N PRO A 118 -5.84 -21.31 3.92
CA PRO A 118 -4.57 -21.24 4.66
C PRO A 118 -3.33 -21.12 3.78
N SER A 119 -3.27 -21.90 2.69
CA SER A 119 -2.13 -21.88 1.76
C SER A 119 -1.95 -20.53 1.05
N HIS A 120 -3.05 -19.82 0.79
CA HIS A 120 -3.02 -18.50 0.15
C HIS A 120 -2.74 -17.40 1.16
N ALA A 121 -3.38 -17.46 2.33
CA ALA A 121 -3.13 -16.55 3.45
C ALA A 121 -1.63 -16.53 3.82
N ILE A 122 -0.97 -17.69 3.85
CA ILE A 122 0.48 -17.81 4.12
C ILE A 122 1.32 -17.07 3.07
N LYS A 123 0.93 -17.12 1.78
CA LYS A 123 1.65 -16.41 0.71
C LYS A 123 1.52 -14.90 0.87
N ILE A 124 0.31 -14.39 1.11
CA ILE A 124 0.07 -12.96 1.34
C ILE A 124 0.80 -12.50 2.61
N ARG A 125 0.72 -13.26 3.70
CA ARG A 125 1.43 -12.99 4.96
C ARG A 125 2.94 -12.87 4.72
N LYS A 126 3.53 -13.82 3.98
CA LYS A 126 4.95 -13.79 3.62
C LYS A 126 5.33 -12.57 2.78
N LEU A 127 4.45 -12.11 1.89
CA LEU A 127 4.67 -10.87 1.13
C LEU A 127 4.69 -9.65 2.05
N TRP A 128 3.72 -9.55 2.96
CA TRP A 128 3.60 -8.45 3.90
C TRP A 128 4.75 -8.43 4.91
N ASP A 129 5.17 -9.61 5.40
CA ASP A 129 6.33 -9.77 6.30
C ASP A 129 7.62 -9.31 5.64
N LYS A 130 7.90 -9.79 4.42
CA LYS A 130 9.08 -9.35 3.66
C LYS A 130 9.13 -7.85 3.44
N PHE A 131 7.98 -7.23 3.17
CA PHE A 131 7.92 -5.78 3.06
C PHE A 131 8.16 -5.09 4.41
N SER A 132 7.59 -5.60 5.49
CA SER A 132 7.85 -5.08 6.83
C SER A 132 9.32 -5.20 7.22
N ASP A 133 9.98 -6.29 6.87
CA ASP A 133 11.42 -6.50 7.13
C ASP A 133 12.24 -5.48 6.34
N LEU A 134 11.97 -5.35 5.04
CA LEU A 134 12.62 -4.36 4.18
C LEU A 134 12.46 -2.93 4.72
N TYR A 135 11.27 -2.58 5.22
CA TYR A 135 11.04 -1.26 5.82
C TYR A 135 11.81 -1.06 7.11
N ASN A 136 11.94 -2.10 7.95
CA ASN A 136 12.75 -2.01 9.15
C ASN A 136 14.25 -1.87 8.83
N ASP A 137 14.72 -2.44 7.72
CA ASP A 137 16.11 -2.32 7.25
C ASP A 137 16.45 -0.94 6.66
N LEU A 138 15.43 -0.22 6.17
CA LEU A 138 15.59 1.14 5.67
C LEU A 138 15.75 2.15 6.80
N LYS A 139 15.15 1.88 7.95
CA LYS A 139 15.12 2.76 9.14
C LYS A 139 16.42 2.69 9.96
#